data_AF-A0AB35L8F7-F1
#
_entry.id   AF-A0AB35L8F7-F1
#
_cell.length_a   1.000
_cell.length_b   1.000
_cell.length_c   1.000
_cell.angle_alpha   90.00
_cell.angle_beta   90.00
_cell.angle_gamma   90.00
#
_symmetry.space_group_name_H-M   'P 1'
#
loop_
_entity.id
_entity.type
_entity.pdbx_description
1 polymer ?
#
loop_
_entity_poly.entity_id
_entity_poly.type
_entity_poly.pdbx_seq_one_letter_code
_entity_poly.pdbx_strand_id
1 'polypeptide(L)'
;MVTEEYRVIDSEVVRKIEQVYDTAVIFCLQRKTFNSEVLCKAFELDPYTCEELITTMLINGVIGDVSEDGEYRVSDNYNHSNYLLAEELKKDEKVKGVAKPTIKLGKYFGFLALVVFVVSVYFLFRSPMSLFIVIPLSLAIVSGVEKIGAVASSIGVIVVCGASIMWVNSASPIFGERYEARIALEEYKDNERKARIEEMNQVSFGEKRLKNSLKDPSSADIRNSRLGKSGVTCGEVNAKNSFGAFTGYKNFIQIGSTTLIDDGSSEFTKEWNEMCR
;
A
#
# COMPACT_ATOMS: atom_id res chain seq x y z
N MET A 1 -11.80 18.07 39.10
CA MET A 1 -10.42 18.07 39.67
C MET A 1 -10.30 16.76 40.43
N VAL A 2 -9.86 15.69 39.76
CA VAL A 2 -9.71 14.35 40.35
C VAL A 2 -8.35 14.33 41.05
N THR A 3 -8.31 14.02 42.35
CA THR A 3 -7.11 14.06 43.18
C THR A 3 -6.14 12.92 42.83
N GLU A 4 -4.83 13.17 42.99
CA GLU A 4 -3.73 12.23 42.65
C GLU A 4 -3.91 10.84 43.31
N GLU A 5 -4.52 10.81 44.50
CA GLU A 5 -4.85 9.60 45.27
C GLU A 5 -5.87 8.70 44.55
N TYR A 6 -6.84 9.30 43.85
CA TYR A 6 -7.86 8.55 43.08
C TYR A 6 -7.25 7.86 41.85
N ARG A 7 -6.22 8.46 41.22
CA ARG A 7 -5.52 7.86 40.08
C ARG A 7 -4.70 6.63 40.44
N VAL A 8 -4.14 6.59 41.65
CA VAL A 8 -3.32 5.45 42.11
C VAL A 8 -4.20 4.25 42.42
N ILE A 9 -5.35 4.46 43.07
CA ILE A 9 -6.33 3.42 43.39
C ILE A 9 -6.89 2.78 42.10
N ASP A 10 -7.24 3.61 41.11
CA ASP A 10 -7.75 3.15 39.81
C ASP A 10 -6.73 2.24 39.08
N SER A 11 -5.44 2.58 39.12
CA SER A 11 -4.38 1.78 38.49
C SER A 11 -4.17 0.39 39.12
N GLU A 12 -4.36 0.26 40.43
CA GLU A 12 -4.19 -1.02 41.12
C GLU A 12 -5.37 -1.96 40.87
N VAL A 13 -6.59 -1.40 40.87
CA VAL A 13 -7.84 -2.12 40.59
C VAL A 13 -7.82 -2.68 39.17
N VAL A 14 -7.49 -1.86 38.16
CA VAL A 14 -7.36 -2.30 36.77
C VAL A 14 -6.37 -3.47 36.63
N ARG A 15 -5.21 -3.37 37.29
CA ARG A 15 -4.20 -4.44 37.22
C ARG A 15 -4.68 -5.75 37.83
N LYS A 16 -5.43 -5.70 38.94
CA LYS A 16 -6.01 -6.91 39.55
C LYS A 16 -7.05 -7.54 38.65
N ILE A 17 -7.91 -6.73 38.03
CA ILE A 17 -8.93 -7.18 37.08
C ILE A 17 -8.28 -7.88 35.88
N GLU A 18 -7.28 -7.27 35.25
CA GLU A 18 -6.56 -7.88 34.10
C GLU A 18 -5.96 -9.26 34.43
N GLN A 19 -5.50 -9.48 35.66
CA GLN A 19 -4.89 -10.76 36.06
C GLN A 19 -5.91 -11.89 36.23
N VAL A 20 -7.14 -11.56 36.65
CA VAL A 20 -8.17 -12.56 36.97
C VAL A 20 -9.25 -12.68 35.90
N TYR A 21 -9.30 -11.73 34.96
CA TYR A 21 -10.40 -11.57 34.00
C TYR A 21 -10.74 -12.87 33.27
N ASP A 22 -9.75 -13.57 32.73
CA ASP A 22 -10.01 -14.72 31.84
C ASP A 22 -10.45 -15.94 32.62
N THR A 23 -9.81 -16.13 33.77
CA THR A 23 -10.17 -17.22 34.68
C THR A 23 -11.59 -17.00 35.18
N ALA A 24 -11.97 -15.74 35.46
CA ALA A 24 -13.32 -15.36 35.83
C ALA A 24 -14.32 -15.56 34.68
N VAL A 25 -13.98 -15.18 33.44
CA VAL A 25 -14.83 -15.43 32.26
C VAL A 25 -15.05 -16.92 32.03
N ILE A 26 -14.01 -17.75 32.12
CA ILE A 26 -14.11 -19.22 31.98
C ILE A 26 -14.99 -19.80 33.10
N PHE A 27 -14.79 -19.34 34.34
CA PHE A 27 -15.61 -19.75 35.48
C PHE A 27 -17.09 -19.43 35.25
N CYS A 28 -17.41 -18.23 34.76
CA CYS A 28 -18.77 -17.82 34.43
C CYS A 28 -19.36 -18.67 33.29
N LEU A 29 -18.59 -18.92 32.23
CA LEU A 29 -19.02 -19.75 31.08
C LEU A 29 -19.38 -21.18 31.49
N GLN A 30 -18.64 -21.77 32.43
CA GLN A 30 -18.91 -23.12 32.93
C GLN A 30 -20.23 -23.20 33.71
N ARG A 31 -20.58 -22.15 34.47
CA ARG A 31 -21.78 -22.12 35.31
C ARG A 31 -23.02 -21.61 34.58
N LYS A 32 -22.84 -20.83 33.51
CA LYS A 32 -23.88 -20.11 32.73
C LYS A 32 -24.67 -19.05 33.51
N THR A 33 -24.96 -19.27 34.78
CA THR A 33 -25.55 -18.30 35.70
C THR A 33 -24.73 -18.20 36.97
N PHE A 34 -24.61 -17.00 37.53
CA PHE A 34 -23.87 -16.76 38.76
C PHE A 34 -24.36 -15.50 39.49
N ASN A 35 -24.12 -15.44 40.79
CA ASN A 35 -24.36 -14.24 41.62
C ASN A 35 -23.02 -13.52 41.86
N SER A 36 -23.05 -12.19 42.03
CA SER A 36 -21.87 -11.39 42.35
C SER A 36 -21.15 -11.92 43.60
N GLU A 37 -21.88 -12.30 44.66
CA GLU A 37 -21.25 -12.81 45.88
C GLU A 37 -20.41 -14.08 45.66
N VAL A 38 -20.87 -14.97 44.78
CA VAL A 38 -20.18 -16.22 44.46
C VAL A 38 -18.93 -15.93 43.66
N LEU A 39 -19.00 -14.97 42.73
CA LEU A 39 -17.85 -14.55 41.93
C LEU A 39 -16.80 -13.84 42.80
N CYS A 40 -17.21 -12.88 43.64
CA CYS A 40 -16.27 -12.13 44.48
C CYS A 40 -15.55 -13.05 45.48
N LYS A 41 -16.27 -14.02 46.08
CA LYS A 41 -15.67 -15.01 46.99
C LYS A 41 -14.73 -15.98 46.27
N ALA A 42 -15.05 -16.38 45.04
CA ALA A 42 -14.22 -17.33 44.28
C ALA A 42 -12.84 -16.75 43.91
N PHE A 43 -12.75 -15.43 43.72
CA PHE A 43 -11.53 -14.74 43.33
C PHE A 43 -10.94 -13.85 44.44
N GLU A 44 -11.45 -13.96 45.67
CA GLU A 44 -11.01 -13.18 46.84
C GLU A 44 -10.94 -11.66 46.56
N LEU A 45 -11.92 -11.14 45.82
CA LEU A 45 -11.98 -9.73 45.41
C LEU A 45 -12.72 -8.88 46.44
N ASP A 46 -12.26 -7.64 46.64
CA ASP A 46 -13.01 -6.65 47.38
C ASP A 46 -14.30 -6.26 46.62
N PRO A 47 -15.34 -5.79 47.32
CA PRO A 47 -16.65 -5.50 46.71
C PRO A 47 -16.57 -4.52 45.53
N TYR A 48 -15.68 -3.53 45.60
CA TYR A 48 -15.52 -2.51 44.56
C TYR A 48 -14.85 -3.08 43.31
N THR A 49 -13.72 -3.79 43.45
CA THR A 49 -13.04 -4.45 42.33
C THR A 49 -13.92 -5.50 41.67
N CYS A 50 -14.77 -6.18 42.44
CA CYS A 50 -15.69 -7.17 41.90
C CYS A 50 -16.81 -6.54 41.05
N GLU A 51 -17.35 -5.39 41.45
CA GLU A 51 -18.33 -4.65 40.67
C GLU A 51 -17.73 -4.13 39.35
N GLU A 52 -16.49 -3.64 39.40
CA GLU A 52 -15.76 -3.17 38.21
C GLU A 52 -15.45 -4.33 37.25
N LEU A 53 -15.10 -5.50 37.77
CA LEU A 53 -14.92 -6.72 36.98
C LEU A 53 -16.22 -7.13 36.26
N ILE A 54 -17.36 -7.12 36.97
CA ILE A 54 -18.68 -7.44 36.40
C ILE A 54 -19.06 -6.40 35.33
N THR A 55 -18.82 -5.12 35.60
CA THR A 55 -19.05 -4.02 34.64
C THR A 55 -18.21 -4.23 33.39
N THR A 56 -16.95 -4.62 33.53
CA THR A 56 -16.06 -4.95 32.41
C THR A 56 -16.58 -6.15 31.61
N MET A 57 -17.14 -7.17 32.27
CA MET A 57 -17.77 -8.31 31.61
C MET A 57 -19.06 -7.94 30.87
N LEU A 58 -19.86 -7.02 31.39
CA LEU A 58 -21.04 -6.47 30.70
C LEU A 58 -20.63 -5.69 29.44
N ILE A 59 -19.66 -4.79 29.56
CA ILE A 59 -19.14 -3.99 28.43
C ILE A 59 -18.59 -4.88 27.32
N ASN A 60 -17.86 -5.93 27.69
CA ASN A 60 -17.27 -6.88 26.74
C ASN A 60 -18.26 -7.94 26.23
N GLY A 61 -19.54 -7.85 26.62
CA GLY A 61 -20.61 -8.72 26.12
C GLY A 61 -20.55 -10.17 26.62
N VAL A 62 -19.81 -10.42 27.71
CA VAL A 62 -19.76 -11.73 28.38
C VAL A 62 -21.11 -12.02 29.04
N ILE A 63 -21.67 -11.02 29.73
CA ILE A 63 -22.95 -11.11 30.43
C ILE A 63 -24.05 -10.56 29.50
N GLY A 64 -25.11 -11.34 29.29
CA GLY A 64 -26.18 -11.01 28.34
C GLY A 64 -27.44 -10.44 29.01
N ASP A 65 -27.79 -10.94 30.18
CA ASP A 65 -28.99 -10.55 30.91
C ASP A 65 -28.78 -10.66 32.43
N VAL A 66 -29.47 -9.78 33.16
CA VAL A 66 -29.52 -9.77 34.63
C VAL A 66 -30.97 -10.07 35.02
N SER A 67 -31.18 -11.13 35.78
CA SER A 67 -32.51 -11.53 36.25
C SER A 67 -33.00 -10.58 37.35
N GLU A 68 -34.32 -10.46 37.52
CA GLU A 68 -34.93 -9.61 38.56
C GLU A 68 -34.48 -10.00 39.99
N ASP A 69 -34.06 -11.26 40.17
CA ASP A 69 -33.52 -11.81 41.43
C ASP A 69 -32.02 -11.50 41.65
N GLY A 70 -31.37 -10.74 40.76
CA GLY A 70 -29.96 -10.34 40.88
C GLY A 70 -28.94 -11.38 40.40
N GLU A 71 -29.37 -12.40 39.64
CA GLU A 71 -28.48 -13.36 38.99
C GLU A 71 -28.03 -12.87 37.60
N TYR A 72 -26.73 -13.00 37.33
CA TYR A 72 -26.12 -12.69 36.04
C TYR A 72 -26.12 -13.94 35.16
N ARG A 73 -26.56 -13.80 33.91
CA ARG A 73 -26.53 -14.86 32.91
C ARG A 73 -25.56 -14.51 31.79
N VAL A 74 -24.74 -15.50 31.45
CA VAL A 74 -23.74 -15.40 30.38
C VAL A 74 -24.43 -15.42 29.02
N SER A 75 -24.01 -14.52 28.13
CA SER A 75 -24.55 -14.40 26.78
C SER A 75 -24.27 -15.67 25.97
N ASP A 76 -25.31 -16.27 25.40
CA ASP A 76 -25.20 -17.47 24.54
C ASP A 76 -24.41 -17.18 23.24
N ASN A 77 -24.25 -15.90 22.88
CA ASN A 77 -23.49 -15.46 21.70
C ASN A 77 -22.05 -15.02 22.03
N TYR A 78 -21.63 -15.10 23.29
CA TYR A 78 -20.27 -14.73 23.67
C TYR A 78 -19.25 -15.75 23.12
N ASN A 79 -18.36 -15.28 22.24
CA ASN A 79 -17.33 -16.10 21.64
C ASN A 79 -15.95 -15.81 22.28
N HIS A 80 -15.59 -16.61 23.28
CA HIS A 80 -14.31 -16.49 24.01
C HIS A 80 -13.07 -16.76 23.14
N SER A 81 -13.23 -17.29 21.92
CA SER A 81 -12.13 -17.71 21.02
C SER A 81 -11.14 -16.61 20.67
N ASN A 82 -11.58 -15.35 20.61
CA ASN A 82 -10.68 -14.22 20.28
C ASN A 82 -9.67 -13.93 21.42
N TYR A 83 -10.01 -14.30 22.66
CA TYR A 83 -9.13 -14.11 23.81
C TYR A 83 -8.10 -15.25 23.94
N LEU A 84 -8.57 -16.50 23.79
CA LEU A 84 -7.71 -17.69 23.79
C LEU A 84 -6.63 -17.63 22.70
N LEU A 85 -6.92 -17.01 21.54
CA LEU A 85 -5.95 -16.83 20.46
C LEU A 85 -4.74 -15.97 20.88
N ALA A 86 -4.97 -14.94 21.70
CA ALA A 86 -3.90 -14.09 22.23
C ALA A 86 -3.06 -14.81 23.30
N GLU A 87 -3.66 -15.75 24.02
CA GLU A 87 -3.00 -16.54 25.05
C GLU A 87 -2.26 -17.76 24.48
N GLU A 88 -2.80 -18.40 23.43
CA GLU A 88 -2.13 -19.43 22.62
C GLU A 88 -0.85 -18.88 21.97
N LEU A 89 -0.89 -17.64 21.45
CA LEU A 89 0.30 -16.93 20.95
C LEU A 89 1.37 -16.70 22.05
N LYS A 90 0.97 -16.53 23.31
CA LYS A 90 1.90 -16.43 24.47
C LYS A 90 2.37 -17.80 24.97
N LYS A 91 1.60 -18.87 24.73
CA LYS A 91 1.89 -20.25 25.20
C LYS A 91 2.81 -21.00 24.23
N ASP A 92 2.74 -20.70 22.93
CA ASP A 92 3.60 -21.28 21.90
C ASP A 92 5.10 -20.97 22.11
N GLU A 93 5.43 -19.94 22.89
CA GLU A 93 6.81 -19.65 23.30
C GLU A 93 7.35 -20.64 24.37
N LYS A 94 6.47 -21.32 25.12
CA LYS A 94 6.84 -22.15 26.29
C LYS A 94 6.76 -23.66 26.09
N VAL A 95 6.15 -24.20 25.04
CA VAL A 95 5.91 -25.65 24.92
C VAL A 95 6.51 -26.23 23.63
N LYS A 96 7.85 -26.26 23.54
CA LYS A 96 8.53 -27.29 22.74
C LYS A 96 8.42 -28.63 23.47
N GLY A 97 7.36 -29.40 23.21
CA GLY A 97 7.14 -30.73 23.79
C GLY A 97 6.33 -31.63 22.85
N VAL A 98 6.97 -32.69 22.38
CA VAL A 98 6.58 -33.57 21.26
C VAL A 98 5.31 -34.42 21.54
N ALA A 99 4.38 -34.50 20.57
CA ALA A 99 3.52 -35.68 20.35
C ALA A 99 3.04 -35.79 18.87
N LYS A 100 3.19 -36.98 18.27
CA LYS A 100 2.85 -37.32 16.86
C LYS A 100 1.34 -37.56 16.64
N PRO A 101 0.68 -37.01 15.59
CA PRO A 101 -0.67 -37.42 15.20
C PRO A 101 -0.67 -38.54 14.16
N THR A 102 -1.59 -39.48 14.34
CA THR A 102 -1.75 -40.74 13.61
C THR A 102 -2.62 -40.59 12.34
N ILE A 103 -2.02 -40.90 11.19
CA ILE A 103 -2.54 -41.52 9.94
C ILE A 103 -3.72 -40.86 9.18
N LYS A 104 -4.81 -40.36 9.80
CA LYS A 104 -5.92 -39.73 9.04
C LYS A 104 -5.66 -38.28 8.63
N LEU A 105 -4.85 -37.56 9.42
CA LEU A 105 -4.51 -36.17 9.17
C LEU A 105 -3.54 -36.01 7.99
N GLY A 106 -2.61 -36.95 7.81
CA GLY A 106 -1.58 -36.89 6.76
C GLY A 106 -2.13 -36.88 5.32
N LYS A 107 -3.30 -37.48 5.07
CA LYS A 107 -3.92 -37.49 3.73
C LYS A 107 -4.37 -36.11 3.29
N TYR A 108 -4.99 -35.35 4.20
CA TYR A 108 -5.44 -33.99 3.91
C TYR A 108 -4.26 -33.02 3.74
N PHE A 109 -3.22 -33.17 4.55
CA PHE A 109 -1.99 -32.38 4.41
C PHE A 109 -1.22 -32.67 3.11
N GLY A 110 -1.16 -33.94 2.70
CA GLY A 110 -0.57 -34.30 1.41
C GLY A 110 -1.33 -33.72 0.23
N PHE A 111 -2.67 -33.73 0.27
CA PHE A 111 -3.51 -33.10 -0.75
C PHE A 111 -3.32 -31.58 -0.80
N LEU A 112 -3.30 -30.91 0.35
CA LEU A 112 -3.03 -29.48 0.44
C LEU A 112 -1.65 -29.12 -0.13
N ALA A 113 -0.61 -29.85 0.24
CA ALA A 113 0.74 -29.64 -0.26
C ALA A 113 0.82 -29.83 -1.79
N LEU A 114 0.07 -30.79 -2.35
CA LEU A 114 -0.03 -30.98 -3.79
C LEU A 114 -0.73 -29.81 -4.48
N VAL A 115 -1.83 -29.30 -3.94
CA VAL A 115 -2.52 -28.11 -4.48
C VAL A 115 -1.59 -26.89 -4.45
N VAL A 116 -0.92 -26.64 -3.32
CA VAL A 116 0.03 -25.53 -3.19
C VAL A 116 1.17 -25.68 -4.19
N PHE A 117 1.74 -26.89 -4.34
CA PHE A 117 2.79 -27.14 -5.32
C PHE A 117 2.35 -26.87 -6.76
N VAL A 118 1.16 -27.32 -7.16
CA VAL A 118 0.62 -27.08 -8.52
C VAL A 118 0.40 -25.58 -8.75
N VAL A 119 -0.18 -24.87 -7.78
CA VAL A 119 -0.37 -23.41 -7.86
C VAL A 119 0.98 -22.68 -7.94
N SER A 120 1.97 -23.08 -7.14
CA SER A 120 3.31 -22.54 -7.22
C SER A 120 3.93 -22.78 -8.59
N VAL A 121 3.90 -24.01 -9.11
CA VAL A 121 4.44 -24.34 -10.45
C VAL A 121 3.79 -23.48 -11.54
N TYR A 122 2.48 -23.25 -11.47
CA TYR A 122 1.78 -22.38 -12.41
C TYR A 122 2.33 -20.94 -12.41
N PHE A 123 2.52 -20.34 -11.23
CA PHE A 123 3.09 -18.99 -11.12
C PHE A 123 4.58 -18.94 -11.48
N LEU A 124 5.33 -19.98 -11.14
CA LEU A 124 6.77 -20.11 -11.40
C LEU A 124 7.08 -20.40 -12.88
N PHE A 125 6.11 -20.84 -13.68
CA PHE A 125 6.26 -20.98 -15.14
C PHE A 125 6.65 -19.66 -15.84
N ARG A 126 6.35 -18.52 -15.20
CA ARG A 126 6.80 -17.20 -15.67
C ARG A 126 8.33 -17.04 -15.64
N SER A 127 9.04 -17.78 -14.78
CA SER A 127 10.49 -17.76 -14.65
C SER A 127 11.06 -19.19 -14.71
N PRO A 128 11.45 -19.70 -15.90
CA PRO A 128 11.82 -21.11 -16.07
C PRO A 128 12.98 -21.57 -15.18
N MET A 129 13.86 -20.66 -14.75
CA MET A 129 14.95 -20.93 -13.81
C MET A 129 14.45 -21.41 -12.43
N SER A 130 13.30 -20.92 -11.97
CA SER A 130 12.76 -21.26 -10.65
C SER A 130 12.19 -22.68 -10.61
N LEU A 131 11.66 -23.18 -11.73
CA LEU A 131 11.15 -24.55 -11.87
C LEU A 131 12.25 -25.59 -11.65
N PHE A 132 13.46 -25.32 -12.16
CA PHE A 132 14.64 -26.18 -11.96
C PHE A 132 15.12 -26.25 -10.51
N ILE A 133 14.60 -25.41 -9.61
CA ILE A 133 14.94 -25.41 -8.18
C ILE A 133 13.78 -26.01 -7.37
N VAL A 134 12.54 -25.58 -7.62
CA VAL A 134 11.37 -25.98 -6.82
C VAL A 134 11.00 -27.44 -7.03
N ILE A 135 11.04 -27.94 -8.26
CA ILE A 135 10.69 -29.33 -8.59
C ILE A 135 11.65 -30.32 -7.92
N PRO A 136 12.99 -30.22 -8.07
CA PRO A 136 13.90 -31.17 -7.42
C PRO A 136 13.89 -31.04 -5.89
N LEU A 137 13.77 -29.83 -5.35
CA LEU A 137 13.76 -29.63 -3.90
C LEU A 137 12.50 -30.20 -3.24
N SER A 138 11.33 -30.02 -3.85
CA SER A 138 10.07 -30.61 -3.38
C SER A 138 10.07 -32.14 -3.50
N LEU A 139 10.58 -32.70 -4.61
CA LEU A 139 10.74 -34.15 -4.78
C LEU A 139 11.71 -34.76 -3.75
N ALA A 140 12.80 -34.07 -3.43
CA ALA A 140 13.74 -34.50 -2.40
C ALA A 140 13.06 -34.57 -1.02
N ILE A 141 12.24 -33.58 -0.67
CA ILE A 141 11.47 -33.56 0.59
C ILE A 141 10.45 -34.72 0.65
N VAL A 142 9.76 -34.99 -0.46
CA VAL A 142 8.79 -36.10 -0.56
C VAL A 142 9.49 -37.46 -0.49
N SER A 143 10.70 -37.62 -1.05
CA SER A 143 11.47 -38.87 -0.94
C SER A 143 11.89 -39.19 0.51
N GLY A 144 11.92 -38.19 1.40
CA GLY A 144 12.22 -38.33 2.82
C GLY A 144 11.02 -38.69 3.71
N VAL A 145 9.83 -38.92 3.14
CA VAL A 145 8.58 -39.19 3.89
C VAL A 145 8.72 -40.36 4.86
N GLU A 146 9.42 -41.43 4.49
CA GLU A 146 9.61 -42.61 5.35
C GLU A 146 10.40 -42.31 6.63
N LYS A 147 11.31 -41.32 6.58
CA LYS A 147 12.18 -40.95 7.72
C LYS A 147 11.58 -39.85 8.59
N ILE A 148 10.95 -38.84 7.96
CA ILE A 148 10.53 -37.59 8.60
C ILE A 148 9.01 -37.60 8.90
N GLY A 149 8.25 -38.42 8.19
CA GLY A 149 6.79 -38.52 8.29
C GLY A 149 6.04 -37.64 7.29
N ALA A 150 4.81 -38.03 6.97
CA ALA A 150 3.99 -37.41 5.92
C ALA A 150 3.59 -35.94 6.23
N VAL A 151 3.37 -35.61 7.50
CA VAL A 151 2.97 -34.24 7.89
C VAL A 151 4.14 -33.26 7.76
N ALA A 152 5.31 -33.64 8.27
CA ALA A 152 6.50 -32.80 8.23
C ALA A 152 7.04 -32.58 6.81
N SER A 153 6.99 -33.61 5.96
CA SER A 153 7.33 -33.48 4.53
C SER A 153 6.35 -32.56 3.78
N SER A 154 5.05 -32.67 4.06
CA SER A 154 4.03 -31.79 3.46
C SER A 154 4.24 -30.32 3.84
N ILE A 155 4.56 -30.03 5.11
CA ILE A 155 4.90 -28.68 5.56
C ILE A 155 6.17 -28.18 4.86
N GLY A 156 7.20 -29.02 4.74
CA GLY A 156 8.43 -28.67 4.04
C GLY A 156 8.19 -28.26 2.58
N VAL A 157 7.32 -28.98 1.86
CA VAL A 157 6.94 -28.63 0.48
C VAL A 157 6.24 -27.27 0.43
N ILE A 158 5.31 -26.99 1.35
CA ILE A 158 4.60 -25.70 1.41
C ILE A 158 5.58 -24.56 1.68
N VAL A 159 6.52 -24.73 2.63
CA VAL A 159 7.54 -23.72 2.96
C VAL A 159 8.44 -23.44 1.75
N VAL A 160 8.91 -24.48 1.06
CA VAL A 160 9.73 -24.33 -0.16
C VAL A 160 8.96 -23.60 -1.26
N CYS A 161 7.69 -23.96 -1.47
CA CYS A 161 6.81 -23.33 -2.44
C CYS A 161 6.59 -21.84 -2.11
N GLY A 162 6.31 -21.52 -0.84
CA GLY A 162 6.13 -20.14 -0.38
C GLY A 162 7.39 -19.29 -0.51
N ALA A 163 8.55 -19.81 -0.07
CA ALA A 163 9.84 -19.12 -0.19
C ALA A 163 10.22 -18.85 -1.66
N SER A 164 9.90 -19.81 -2.54
CA SER A 164 10.20 -19.68 -3.97
C SER A 164 9.25 -18.70 -4.67
N ILE A 165 7.96 -18.67 -4.30
CA ILE A 165 7.03 -17.62 -4.74
C ILE A 165 7.53 -16.25 -4.27
N MET A 166 7.96 -16.13 -3.01
CA MET A 166 8.46 -14.86 -2.48
C MET A 166 9.70 -14.38 -3.22
N TRP A 167 10.64 -15.28 -3.54
CA TRP A 167 11.82 -14.97 -4.33
C TRP A 167 11.47 -14.53 -5.75
N VAL A 168 10.60 -15.28 -6.45
CA VAL A 168 10.19 -14.93 -7.82
C VAL A 168 9.37 -13.65 -7.85
N ASN A 169 8.51 -13.39 -6.87
CA ASN A 169 7.76 -12.14 -6.78
C ASN A 169 8.68 -10.92 -6.59
N SER A 170 9.88 -11.10 -6.01
CA SER A 170 10.89 -10.04 -5.91
C SER A 170 11.60 -9.74 -7.24
N ALA A 171 11.71 -10.71 -8.15
CA ALA A 171 12.41 -10.55 -9.43
C ALA A 171 11.45 -10.26 -10.61
N SER A 172 10.26 -10.85 -10.57
CA SER A 172 9.18 -10.68 -11.55
C SER A 172 7.85 -10.56 -10.79
N PRO A 173 7.37 -9.32 -10.54
CA PRO A 173 6.16 -9.07 -9.76
C PRO A 173 4.93 -9.74 -10.40
N ILE A 174 4.28 -10.64 -9.67
CA ILE A 174 3.22 -11.50 -10.25
C ILE A 174 1.93 -10.71 -10.52
N PHE A 175 1.66 -9.66 -9.73
CA PHE A 175 0.42 -8.87 -9.80
C PHE A 175 0.63 -7.41 -10.23
N GLY A 176 1.89 -6.98 -10.40
CA GLY A 176 2.26 -5.56 -10.55
C GLY A 176 2.47 -5.08 -11.99
N GLU A 177 2.69 -5.95 -12.96
CA GLU A 177 3.20 -5.53 -14.29
C GLU A 177 2.26 -4.60 -15.06
N ARG A 178 0.94 -4.81 -14.96
CA ARG A 178 -0.03 -3.89 -15.57
C ARG A 178 -0.05 -2.53 -14.90
N TYR A 179 0.24 -2.49 -13.60
CA TYR A 179 0.30 -1.25 -12.84
C TYR A 179 1.58 -0.48 -13.18
N GLU A 180 2.73 -1.15 -13.22
CA GLU A 180 4.01 -0.56 -13.63
C GLU A 180 3.96 -0.02 -15.06
N ALA A 181 3.38 -0.79 -16.00
CA ALA A 181 3.20 -0.32 -17.37
C ALA A 181 2.27 0.91 -17.47
N ARG A 182 1.23 1.00 -16.63
CA ARG A 182 0.38 2.19 -16.57
C ARG A 182 1.12 3.39 -16.00
N ILE A 183 1.88 3.22 -14.91
CA ILE A 183 2.68 4.30 -14.33
C ILE A 183 3.69 4.81 -15.36
N ALA A 184 4.43 3.91 -16.02
CA ALA A 184 5.40 4.29 -17.03
C ALA A 184 4.76 5.06 -18.20
N LEU A 185 3.55 4.66 -18.62
CA LEU A 185 2.79 5.37 -19.65
C LEU A 185 2.29 6.74 -19.18
N GLU A 186 1.82 6.84 -17.93
CA GLU A 186 1.39 8.11 -17.34
C GLU A 186 2.56 9.08 -17.21
N GLU A 187 3.71 8.61 -16.72
CA GLU A 187 4.93 9.40 -16.63
C GLU A 187 5.41 9.87 -18.01
N TYR A 188 5.40 8.99 -19.02
CA TYR A 188 5.73 9.36 -20.40
C TYR A 188 4.81 10.48 -20.91
N LYS A 189 3.49 10.35 -20.72
CA LYS A 189 2.51 11.37 -21.12
C LYS A 189 2.67 12.68 -20.37
N ASP A 190 2.99 12.61 -19.07
CA ASP A 190 3.22 13.80 -18.26
C ASP A 190 4.51 14.51 -18.64
N ASN A 191 5.57 13.76 -18.98
CA ASN A 191 6.81 14.32 -19.48
C ASN A 191 6.63 14.97 -20.86
N GLU A 192 5.89 14.33 -21.78
CA GLU A 192 5.51 14.94 -23.06
C GLU A 192 4.65 16.20 -22.86
N ARG A 193 3.68 16.17 -21.94
CA ARG A 193 2.85 17.32 -21.61
C ARG A 193 3.70 18.47 -21.08
N LYS A 194 4.62 18.19 -20.14
CA LYS A 194 5.54 19.19 -19.59
C LYS A 194 6.44 19.78 -20.67
N ALA A 195 7.01 18.94 -21.54
CA ALA A 195 7.84 19.39 -22.67
C ALA A 195 7.05 20.31 -23.62
N ARG A 196 5.81 19.95 -23.96
CA ARG A 196 4.92 20.78 -24.80
C ARG A 196 4.57 22.11 -24.14
N ILE A 197 4.28 22.11 -22.84
CA ILE A 197 3.98 23.34 -22.09
C ILE A 197 5.21 24.24 -22.04
N GLU A 198 6.39 23.67 -21.80
CA GLU A 198 7.64 24.42 -21.80
C GLU A 198 7.95 25.04 -23.16
N GLU A 199 7.78 24.28 -24.25
CA GLU A 199 7.91 24.78 -25.62
C GLU A 199 6.94 25.95 -25.88
N MET A 200 5.66 25.78 -25.52
CA MET A 200 4.63 26.81 -25.67
C MET A 200 4.94 28.06 -24.84
N ASN A 201 5.45 27.89 -23.61
CA ASN A 201 5.86 29.00 -22.76
C ASN A 201 7.00 29.78 -23.41
N GLN A 202 8.03 29.09 -23.90
CA GLN A 202 9.17 29.73 -24.57
C GLN A 202 8.74 30.49 -25.83
N VAL A 203 7.87 29.90 -26.65
CA VAL A 203 7.29 30.58 -27.81
C VAL A 203 6.51 31.82 -27.40
N SER A 204 5.63 31.72 -26.39
CA SER A 204 4.85 32.85 -25.86
C SER A 204 5.73 33.98 -25.32
N PHE A 205 6.80 33.65 -24.60
CA PHE A 205 7.79 34.63 -24.15
C PHE A 205 8.51 35.29 -25.33
N GLY A 206 8.86 34.52 -26.36
CA GLY A 206 9.44 35.03 -27.60
C GLY A 206 8.53 36.01 -28.31
N GLU A 207 7.26 35.65 -28.50
CA GLU A 207 6.24 36.53 -29.10
C GLU A 207 6.05 37.82 -28.31
N LYS A 208 6.02 37.74 -26.97
CA LYS A 208 5.91 38.92 -26.11
C LYS A 208 7.10 39.86 -26.29
N ARG A 209 8.32 39.33 -26.39
CA ARG A 209 9.53 40.14 -26.61
C ARG A 209 9.54 40.77 -28.00
N LEU A 210 9.15 40.00 -29.03
CA LEU A 210 8.91 40.54 -30.37
C LEU A 210 7.92 41.70 -30.33
N LYS A 211 6.75 41.52 -29.70
CA LYS A 211 5.75 42.62 -29.61
C LYS A 211 6.35 43.87 -28.97
N ASN A 212 7.14 43.72 -27.91
CA ASN A 212 7.80 44.85 -27.25
C ASN A 212 8.85 45.57 -28.11
N SER A 213 9.41 44.92 -29.14
CA SER A 213 10.36 45.55 -30.06
C SER A 213 9.69 46.32 -31.20
N LEU A 214 8.38 46.14 -31.41
CA LEU A 214 7.62 46.77 -32.49
C LEU A 214 7.17 48.19 -32.14
N LYS A 215 6.92 49.01 -33.17
CA LYS A 215 6.43 50.40 -33.00
C LYS A 215 5.00 50.47 -32.48
N ASP A 216 4.16 49.54 -32.91
CA ASP A 216 2.77 49.39 -32.45
C ASP A 216 2.54 47.92 -32.05
N PRO A 217 2.90 47.54 -30.80
CA PRO A 217 2.77 46.18 -30.30
C PRO A 217 1.35 45.64 -30.34
N SER A 218 0.36 46.53 -30.19
CA SER A 218 -1.07 46.18 -30.11
C SER A 218 -1.66 45.78 -31.45
N SER A 219 -1.11 46.31 -32.54
CA SER A 219 -1.55 46.03 -33.91
C SER A 219 -0.89 44.81 -34.55
N ALA A 220 0.13 44.25 -33.89
CA ALA A 220 0.94 43.18 -34.46
C ALA A 220 0.21 41.85 -34.43
N ASP A 221 0.10 41.22 -35.59
CA ASP A 221 -0.45 39.88 -35.75
C ASP A 221 0.68 38.87 -35.98
N ILE A 222 0.67 37.79 -35.21
CA ILE A 222 1.73 36.77 -35.19
C ILE A 222 1.11 35.42 -35.53
N ARG A 223 1.80 34.65 -36.38
CA ARG A 223 1.38 33.30 -36.76
C ARG A 223 2.57 32.37 -36.98
N ASN A 224 2.29 31.06 -37.00
CA ASN A 224 3.27 30.01 -37.26
C ASN A 224 4.49 30.05 -36.33
N SER A 225 4.29 30.54 -35.10
CA SER A 225 5.34 30.61 -34.08
C SER A 225 5.73 29.22 -33.59
N ARG A 226 7.03 28.98 -33.51
CA ARG A 226 7.61 27.70 -33.08
C ARG A 226 9.00 27.92 -32.50
N LEU A 227 9.49 26.89 -31.82
CA LEU A 227 10.90 26.82 -31.44
C LEU A 227 11.75 26.33 -32.62
N GLY A 228 12.78 27.09 -32.96
CA GLY A 228 13.80 26.73 -33.94
C GLY A 228 14.83 25.75 -33.36
N LYS A 229 15.70 25.19 -34.22
CA LYS A 229 16.74 24.22 -33.83
C LYS A 229 17.68 24.75 -32.75
N SER A 230 17.95 26.05 -32.75
CA SER A 230 18.86 26.70 -31.81
C SER A 230 18.18 27.16 -30.51
N GLY A 231 16.93 26.74 -30.23
CA GLY A 231 16.20 27.15 -29.03
C GLY A 231 15.63 28.56 -29.10
N VAL A 232 15.57 29.15 -30.31
CA VAL A 232 15.07 30.51 -30.55
C VAL A 232 13.61 30.47 -31.00
N THR A 233 12.85 31.54 -30.74
CA THR A 233 11.45 31.61 -31.22
C THR A 233 11.43 32.18 -32.63
N CYS A 234 10.85 31.44 -33.56
CA CYS A 234 10.71 31.83 -34.96
C CYS A 234 9.24 31.82 -35.37
N GLY A 235 8.86 32.65 -36.33
CA GLY A 235 7.51 32.66 -36.87
C GLY A 235 7.33 33.76 -37.91
N GLU A 236 6.09 34.15 -38.15
CA GLU A 236 5.73 35.24 -39.05
C GLU A 236 5.00 36.34 -38.27
N VAL A 237 5.32 37.60 -38.58
CA VAL A 237 4.68 38.77 -37.98
C VAL A 237 4.25 39.77 -39.05
N ASN A 238 3.03 40.29 -38.92
CA ASN A 238 2.55 41.43 -39.68
C ASN A 238 2.40 42.62 -38.73
N ALA A 239 3.24 43.65 -38.92
CA ALA A 239 3.28 44.83 -38.07
C ALA A 239 3.41 46.12 -38.88
N LYS A 240 3.03 47.24 -38.28
CA LYS A 240 3.15 48.57 -38.89
C LYS A 240 4.62 49.00 -39.00
N ASN A 241 4.97 49.57 -40.14
CA ASN A 241 6.27 50.23 -40.35
C ASN A 241 6.30 51.64 -39.71
N SER A 242 7.42 52.36 -39.87
CA SER A 242 7.57 53.74 -39.35
C SER A 242 6.59 54.76 -39.93
N PHE A 243 5.91 54.43 -41.04
CA PHE A 243 4.87 55.25 -41.65
C PHE A 243 3.44 54.82 -41.23
N GLY A 244 3.32 53.86 -40.30
CA GLY A 244 2.04 53.37 -39.79
C GLY A 244 1.32 52.36 -40.69
N ALA A 245 1.92 51.93 -41.80
CA ALA A 245 1.33 50.99 -42.75
C ALA A 245 1.80 49.55 -42.52
N PHE A 246 0.92 48.57 -42.75
CA PHE A 246 1.28 47.15 -42.77
C PHE A 246 2.01 46.80 -44.06
N THR A 247 3.04 45.95 -43.96
CA THR A 247 3.85 45.51 -45.11
C THR A 247 3.68 44.03 -45.45
N GLY A 248 2.71 43.36 -44.81
CA GLY A 248 2.50 41.93 -44.92
C GLY A 248 3.27 41.14 -43.85
N TYR A 249 3.09 39.82 -43.87
CA TYR A 249 3.81 38.94 -42.96
C TYR A 249 5.28 38.82 -43.35
N LYS A 250 6.15 38.98 -42.37
CA LYS A 250 7.59 38.83 -42.47
C LYS A 250 8.06 37.79 -41.46
N ASN A 251 9.05 37.01 -41.84
CA ASN A 251 9.67 36.07 -40.91
C ASN A 251 10.35 36.85 -39.77
N PHE A 252 10.33 36.31 -38.56
CA PHE A 252 11.06 36.88 -37.43
C PHE A 252 11.85 35.82 -36.67
N ILE A 253 12.93 36.26 -36.02
CA ILE A 253 13.75 35.46 -35.12
C ILE A 253 13.88 36.23 -33.80
N GLN A 254 13.49 35.62 -32.68
CA GLN A 254 13.66 36.17 -31.35
C GLN A 254 14.72 35.38 -30.58
N ILE A 255 15.82 36.05 -30.23
CA ILE A 255 16.98 35.47 -29.56
C ILE A 255 17.27 36.28 -28.30
N GLY A 256 16.94 35.74 -27.12
CA GLY A 256 17.08 36.51 -25.89
C GLY A 256 16.28 37.81 -25.97
N SER A 257 16.96 38.96 -25.89
CA SER A 257 16.38 40.31 -26.04
C SER A 257 16.41 40.86 -27.47
N THR A 258 17.07 40.17 -28.40
CA THR A 258 17.26 40.63 -29.78
C THR A 258 16.16 40.08 -30.69
N THR A 259 15.64 40.95 -31.55
CA THR A 259 14.61 40.62 -32.53
C THR A 259 15.13 40.93 -33.92
N LEU A 260 15.09 39.96 -34.82
CA LEU A 260 15.39 40.11 -36.24
C LEU A 260 14.10 39.92 -37.03
N ILE A 261 13.82 40.82 -37.97
CA ILE A 261 12.65 40.74 -38.86
C ILE A 261 13.16 40.77 -40.29
N ASP A 262 12.59 39.93 -41.14
CA ASP A 262 12.97 39.78 -42.54
C ASP A 262 12.93 41.11 -43.29
N ASP A 263 14.11 41.56 -43.69
CA ASP A 263 14.36 42.76 -44.48
C ASP A 263 14.72 42.41 -45.94
N GLY A 264 14.70 41.12 -46.31
CA GLY A 264 15.12 40.64 -47.62
C GLY A 264 16.64 40.52 -47.79
N SER A 265 17.43 40.71 -46.73
CA SER A 265 18.89 40.57 -46.78
C SER A 265 19.34 39.11 -46.89
N SER A 266 20.52 38.91 -47.46
CA SER A 266 21.14 37.58 -47.55
C SER A 266 21.56 37.05 -46.17
N GLU A 267 21.87 37.98 -45.27
CA GLU A 267 22.26 37.78 -43.88
C GLU A 267 21.08 37.19 -43.10
N PHE A 268 19.90 37.81 -43.16
CA PHE A 268 18.71 37.27 -42.51
C PHE A 268 18.38 35.86 -43.02
N THR A 269 18.51 35.62 -44.32
CA THR A 269 18.26 34.30 -44.91
C THR A 269 19.20 33.22 -44.35
N LYS A 270 20.47 33.56 -44.09
CA LYS A 270 21.43 32.64 -43.45
C LYS A 270 21.03 32.32 -42.02
N GLU A 271 20.79 33.36 -41.21
CA GLU A 271 20.38 33.24 -39.81
C GLU A 271 19.08 32.43 -39.66
N TRP A 272 18.11 32.65 -40.56
CA TRP A 272 16.86 31.88 -40.60
C TRP A 272 17.09 30.40 -40.89
N ASN A 273 17.95 30.07 -41.84
CA ASN A 273 18.25 28.68 -42.18
C ASN A 273 19.04 27.97 -41.07
N GLU A 274 19.90 28.69 -40.34
CA GLU A 274 20.71 28.13 -39.27
C GLU A 274 19.89 27.92 -37.99
N MET A 275 19.02 28.87 -37.64
CA MET A 275 18.33 28.86 -36.35
C MET A 275 16.90 28.36 -36.40
N CYS A 276 16.16 28.57 -37.50
CA CYS A 276 14.72 28.35 -37.58
C CYS A 276 14.27 27.17 -38.45
N ARG A 277 15.10 26.72 -39.39
CA ARG A 277 14.85 25.54 -40.24
C ARG A 277 15.61 24.33 -39.74
#